data_AF-A0A3M1NWS6-F1
#
_entry.id   AF-A0A3M1NWS6-F1
#
_cell.length_a   1.000
_cell.length_b   1.000
_cell.length_c   1.000
_cell.angle_alpha   90.00
_cell.angle_beta   90.00
_cell.angle_gamma   90.00
#
_symmetry.space_group_name_H-M   'P 1'
#
loop_
_entity.id
_entity.type
_entity.pdbx_description
1 polymer ?
#
loop_
_entity_poly.entity_id
_entity_poly.type
_entity_poly.pdbx_seq_one_letter_code
_entity_poly.pdbx_strand_id
1 'polypeptide(L)' 'MATETMNESWRRVKSQIQTIWSEYEFGDKEMKKARGNLNKMVNLIHEKTGEPRSEIIQKISAFL' A
#
# COMPACT_ATOMS: atom_id res chain seq x y z
N MET A 1 -12.42 -4.06 -17.40
CA MET A 1 -12.61 -2.78 -16.70
C MET A 1 -12.38 -3.03 -15.21
N ALA A 2 -11.51 -2.27 -14.55
CA ALA A 2 -11.53 -2.24 -13.07
C ALA A 2 -12.79 -1.47 -12.67
N THR A 3 -13.70 -2.11 -11.95
CA THR A 3 -14.93 -1.47 -11.45
C THR A 3 -14.58 -0.24 -10.61
N GLU A 4 -15.39 0.81 -10.67
CA GLU A 4 -15.17 2.07 -9.95
C GLU A 4 -14.92 1.85 -8.46
N THR A 5 -15.62 0.86 -7.87
CA THR A 5 -15.41 0.37 -6.50
C THR A 5 -13.97 -0.05 -6.22
N MET A 6 -13.32 -0.73 -7.16
CA MET A 6 -11.94 -1.20 -7.01
C MET A 6 -10.93 -0.04 -7.04
N ASN A 7 -11.26 1.03 -7.79
CA ASN A 7 -10.45 2.25 -7.81
C ASN A 7 -10.61 3.05 -6.51
N GLU A 8 -11.82 3.09 -5.95
CA GLU A 8 -12.10 3.79 -4.70
C GLU A 8 -11.41 3.12 -3.50
N SER A 9 -11.54 1.79 -3.37
CA SER A 9 -10.83 1.03 -2.33
C SER A 9 -9.32 1.22 -2.42
N TRP A 10 -8.76 1.23 -3.64
CA TRP A 10 -7.34 1.50 -3.83
C TRP A 10 -6.94 2.91 -3.40
N ARG A 11 -7.75 3.93 -3.68
CA ARG A 11 -7.46 5.31 -3.23
C ARG A 11 -7.39 5.40 -1.71
N ARG A 12 -8.31 4.73 -1.01
CA ARG A 12 -8.30 4.69 0.47
C ARG A 12 -7.04 4.04 1.00
N VAL A 13 -6.70 2.85 0.49
CA VAL A 13 -5.48 2.11 0.86
C VAL A 13 -4.22 2.93 0.59
N LYS A 14 -4.12 3.55 -0.59
CA LYS A 14 -2.99 4.43 -0.93
C LYS A 14 -2.88 5.59 0.06
N SER A 15 -4.00 6.24 0.38
CA SER A 15 -4.01 7.35 1.34
C SER A 15 -3.52 6.89 2.72
N GLN A 16 -3.99 5.75 3.21
CA GLN A 16 -3.56 5.19 4.49
C GLN A 16 -2.06 4.89 4.50
N ILE A 17 -1.54 4.31 3.41
CA ILE A 17 -0.09 4.06 3.28
C ILE A 17 0.69 5.38 3.31
N GLN A 18 0.26 6.39 2.57
CA GLN A 18 0.91 7.70 2.58
C GLN A 18 0.80 8.43 3.92
N THR A 19 -0.23 8.15 4.72
CA THR A 19 -0.38 8.71 6.07
C THR A 19 0.50 7.98 7.09
N ILE A 20 0.52 6.65 7.08
CA ILE A 20 1.28 5.84 8.04
C ILE A 20 2.78 5.96 7.78
N TRP A 21 3.17 5.96 6.52
CA TRP A 21 4.56 6.05 6.09
C TRP A 21 4.83 7.39 5.40
N SER A 22 4.31 8.48 5.96
CA SER A 22 4.48 9.84 5.39
C SER A 22 5.93 10.30 5.32
N GLU A 23 6.81 9.69 6.11
CA GLU A 23 8.26 9.94 6.11
C GLU A 23 8.96 9.34 4.87
N TYR A 24 8.29 8.47 4.11
CA TYR A 24 8.84 7.79 2.95
C TYR A 24 8.08 8.17 1.67
N GLU A 25 8.82 8.55 0.63
CA GLU A 25 8.23 8.79 -0.69
C GLU A 25 7.99 7.48 -1.45
N PHE A 26 6.72 7.15 -1.66
CA PHE A 26 6.31 6.05 -2.54
C PHE A 26 6.00 6.55 -3.94
N GLY A 27 6.72 6.02 -4.94
CA GLY A 27 6.47 6.35 -6.34
C GLY A 27 5.08 5.91 -6.78
N ASP A 28 4.29 6.84 -7.34
CA ASP A 28 2.91 6.56 -7.79
C ASP A 28 2.82 5.37 -8.76
N LYS A 29 3.79 5.27 -9.69
CA LYS A 29 3.88 4.16 -10.64
C LYS A 29 4.07 2.80 -9.95
N GLU A 30 4.90 2.76 -8.90
CA GLU A 30 5.20 1.52 -8.19
C GLU A 30 4.02 1.11 -7.30
N MET A 31 3.42 2.05 -6.58
CA MET A 31 2.19 1.80 -5.83
C MET A 31 1.07 1.31 -6.76
N LYS A 32 0.89 1.96 -7.92
CA LYS A 32 -0.14 1.56 -8.89
C LYS A 32 0.09 0.15 -9.46
N LYS A 33 1.34 -0.29 -9.59
CA LYS A 33 1.69 -1.68 -9.95
C LYS A 33 1.42 -2.68 -8.83
N ALA A 34 1.52 -2.24 -7.58
CA ALA A 34 1.21 -3.05 -6.41
C ALA A 34 -0.31 -3.14 -6.12
N ARG A 35 -1.11 -2.26 -6.72
CA ARG A 35 -2.57 -2.24 -6.58
C ARG A 35 -3.22 -3.62 -6.77
N GLY A 36 -4.04 -4.01 -5.80
CA GLY A 36 -4.77 -5.27 -5.82
C GLY A 36 -3.91 -6.50 -5.52
N ASN A 37 -2.64 -6.33 -5.13
CA ASN A 37 -1.77 -7.41 -4.70
C ASN A 37 -1.08 -7.02 -3.38
N LEU A 38 -1.61 -7.55 -2.28
CA LEU A 38 -1.12 -7.28 -0.92
C LEU A 38 0.39 -7.58 -0.78
N ASN A 39 0.86 -8.71 -1.31
CA ASN A 39 2.29 -9.08 -1.23
C ASN A 39 3.19 -8.07 -1.94
N LYS A 40 2.77 -7.54 -3.10
CA LYS A 40 3.54 -6.49 -3.79
C LYS A 40 3.58 -5.19 -3.00
N MET A 41 2.48 -4.81 -2.35
CA MET A 41 2.44 -3.61 -1.51
C MET A 41 3.34 -3.76 -0.30
N VAL A 42 3.27 -4.92 0.37
CA VAL A 42 4.10 -5.24 1.54
C VAL A 42 5.58 -5.23 1.17
N ASN A 43 5.96 -5.85 0.05
CA ASN A 43 7.34 -5.82 -0.42
C ASN A 43 7.82 -4.39 -0.70
N LEU A 44 7.01 -3.59 -1.40
CA LEU A 44 7.35 -2.21 -1.71
C LEU A 44 7.54 -1.35 -0.45
N ILE A 45 6.67 -1.53 0.55
CA ILE A 45 6.81 -0.83 1.83
C ILE A 45 8.05 -1.32 2.58
N HIS A 46 8.30 -2.63 2.61
CA HIS A 46 9.49 -3.21 3.24
C HIS A 46 10.79 -2.70 2.59
N GLU A 47 10.84 -2.61 1.25
CA GLU A 47 12.01 -2.11 0.52
C GLU A 47 12.29 -0.63 0.79
N LYS A 48 11.25 0.18 1.04
CA LYS A 48 11.39 1.62 1.33
C LYS A 48 11.67 1.92 2.79
N THR A 49 11.01 1.21 3.68
CA THR A 49 10.98 1.52 5.13
C THR A 49 11.94 0.66 5.93
N GLY A 50 12.30 -0.53 5.43
CA GLY A 50 13.01 -1.55 6.17
C GLY A 50 12.15 -2.32 7.19
N GLU A 51 10.87 -1.95 7.36
CA GLU A 51 10.01 -2.57 8.36
C GLU A 51 9.75 -4.05 8.07
N PRO A 52 9.61 -4.91 9.09
CA PRO A 52 9.27 -6.31 8.88
C PRO A 52 7.96 -6.48 8.11
N ARG A 53 7.94 -7.39 7.13
CA ARG A 53 6.75 -7.69 6.32
C ARG A 53 5.51 -8.01 7.18
N SER A 54 5.71 -8.70 8.31
CA SER A 54 4.63 -9.03 9.25
C SER A 54 3.97 -7.79 9.85
N GLU A 55 4.76 -6.79 10.25
CA GLU A 55 4.23 -5.53 10.80
C GLU A 55 3.51 -4.72 9.74
N ILE A 56 4.04 -4.69 8.53
CA ILE A 56 3.40 -4.02 7.39
C ILE A 56 2.05 -4.68 7.07
N ILE A 57 1.99 -6.02 7.02
CA ILE A 57 0.74 -6.76 6.81
C ILE A 57 -0.26 -6.46 7.91
N GLN A 58 0.18 -6.41 9.17
CA GLN A 58 -0.67 -6.11 10.31
C GLN A 58 -1.26 -4.69 10.21
N LYS A 59 -0.42 -3.70 9.91
CA LYS A 59 -0.86 -2.32 9.66
C LYS A 59 -1.88 -2.27 8.52
N ILE A 60 -1.58 -2.88 7.36
CA ILE A 60 -2.48 -2.89 6.20
C ILE A 60 -3.81 -3.57 6.50
N SER A 61 -3.78 -4.72 7.19
CA SER A 61 -5.00 -5.46 7.54
C SER A 61 -5.89 -4.71 8.53
N ALA A 62 -5.35 -3.77 9.30
CA ALA A 62 -6.13 -2.97 10.24
C ALA A 62 -7.01 -1.90 9.56
N PHE A 63 -6.76 -1.57 8.28
CA PHE A 63 -7.49 -0.54 7.53
C PHE A 63 -8.02 -1.00 6.16
N LEU A 64 -7.92 -2.30 5.86
CA LEU A 64 -8.62 -2.95 4.74
C LEU A 64 -10.05 -3.31 5.14
#